data_AF-A0A6S7IAA2-F1
#
_entry.id   AF-A0A6S7IAA2-F1
#
_cell.length_a   1.000
_cell.length_b   1.000
_cell.length_c   1.000
_cell.angle_alpha   90.00
_cell.angle_beta   90.00
_cell.angle_gamma   90.00
#
_symmetry.space_group_name_H-M   'P 1'
#
loop_
_entity.id
_entity.type
_entity.pdbx_description
1 polymer ?
#
loop_
_entity_poly.entity_id
_entity_poly.type
_entity_poly.pdbx_seq_one_letter_code
_entity_poly.pdbx_strand_id
1 'polypeptide(L)'
;MFDPPHLLKCVRNNLMKYAFKFNGYVAVWNDVENFYEKDISLTIRAAPKLTEKHIHPNNFAKMRVKYATQVLSHTVAAAICTYVSVGGLPSSAMGTAELLSRFDSIFDCCNSSRLHTTKKLRCAVNEKTSHIEYLKESITFIKNLKVFQGDKDVTGRIKCLHGWLVTINALILIWSKLKSNHQFKFLFTRRLNTDPLENFFGTIRQQGGNSDNPTPVQFTRAFRKLFFSSLLTSSAGNCAADFDVMLAEYTNASKKAKKKSKNKTTEPSETPQPQTLAIGPTDYREPEVSTNIIQDNAIAYVAGYLLKKSFKIHKCQKCQDALLSNQLDDNRNLLCFFKSFEDNKTPFGGLNAPSHCYLEIFP
;
A
#
# COMPACT_ATOMS: atom_id res chain seq x y z
N MET A 1 24.40 -3.83 0.17
CA MET A 1 23.05 -3.22 0.30
C MET A 1 22.20 -4.14 1.13
N PHE A 2 21.39 -3.61 2.04
CA PHE A 2 20.48 -4.39 2.89
C PHE A 2 19.08 -4.46 2.28
N ASP A 3 18.32 -5.48 2.65
CA ASP A 3 16.95 -5.70 2.16
C ASP A 3 15.96 -4.64 2.70
N PRO A 4 15.39 -3.78 1.83
CA PRO A 4 14.48 -2.71 2.25
C PRO A 4 13.21 -3.19 2.99
N PRO A 5 12.51 -4.27 2.56
CA PRO A 5 11.41 -4.88 3.31
C PRO A 5 11.78 -5.22 4.77
N HIS A 6 12.96 -5.81 4.98
CA HIS A 6 13.46 -6.09 6.32
C HIS A 6 13.76 -4.81 7.12
N LEU A 7 14.43 -3.83 6.50
CA LEU A 7 14.75 -2.57 7.16
C LEU A 7 13.48 -1.81 7.61
N LEU A 8 12.45 -1.76 6.76
CA LEU A 8 11.18 -1.12 7.09
C LEU A 8 10.46 -1.82 8.24
N LYS A 9 10.49 -3.16 8.27
CA LYS A 9 9.97 -3.96 9.38
C LYS A 9 10.71 -3.66 10.69
N CYS A 10 12.02 -3.48 10.64
CA CYS A 10 12.82 -3.06 11.78
C CYS A 10 12.47 -1.64 12.25
N VAL A 11 12.21 -0.69 11.35
CA VAL A 11 11.74 0.66 11.71
C VAL A 11 10.44 0.56 12.50
N ARG A 12 9.44 -0.18 12.00
CA ARG A 12 8.17 -0.38 12.73
C ARG A 12 8.41 -0.99 14.11
N ASN A 13 9.18 -2.07 14.19
CA ASN A 13 9.44 -2.76 15.45
C ASN A 13 10.18 -1.89 16.48
N ASN A 14 11.01 -0.95 16.03
CA ASN A 14 11.68 0.02 16.92
C ASN A 14 10.74 1.15 17.32
N LEU A 15 9.88 1.64 16.42
CA LEU A 15 8.86 2.65 16.74
C LEU A 15 7.92 2.15 17.86
N MET A 16 7.55 0.87 17.82
CA MET A 16 6.77 0.20 18.89
C MET A 16 7.42 0.23 20.28
N LYS A 17 8.73 0.53 20.38
CA LYS A 17 9.50 0.43 21.63
C LYS A 17 10.11 1.75 22.07
N TYR A 18 10.37 2.66 21.14
CA TYR A 18 11.23 3.80 21.34
C TYR A 18 10.63 5.05 20.69
N ALA A 19 10.97 6.21 21.23
CA ALA A 19 10.62 7.49 20.65
C ALA A 19 11.65 7.91 19.61
N PHE A 20 11.19 8.37 18.45
CA PHE A 20 12.04 8.91 17.39
C PHE A 20 11.98 10.43 17.44
N LYS A 21 13.11 11.11 17.58
CA LYS A 21 13.22 12.57 17.62
C LYS A 21 13.96 13.08 16.39
N PHE A 22 13.40 14.07 15.70
CA PHE A 22 14.00 14.69 14.51
C PHE A 22 13.34 16.03 14.22
N ASN A 23 14.09 17.04 13.76
CA ASN A 23 13.54 18.34 13.31
C ASN A 23 12.51 18.97 14.28
N GLY A 24 12.73 18.86 15.59
CA GLY A 24 11.78 19.35 16.61
C GLY A 24 10.54 18.47 16.84
N TYR A 25 10.33 17.45 16.01
CA TYR A 25 9.26 16.46 16.15
C TYR A 25 9.67 15.28 17.03
N VAL A 26 8.64 14.68 17.63
CA VAL A 26 8.71 13.40 18.33
C VAL A 26 7.68 12.46 17.72
N ALA A 27 8.11 11.26 17.39
CA ALA A 27 7.24 10.20 16.89
C ALA A 27 7.25 9.01 17.85
N VAL A 28 6.06 8.56 18.25
CA VAL A 28 5.85 7.49 19.22
C VAL A 28 4.74 6.55 18.75
N TRP A 29 4.84 5.28 19.15
CA TRP A 29 3.82 4.28 18.79
C TRP A 29 2.43 4.59 19.34
N ASN A 30 2.36 5.25 20.50
CA ASN A 30 1.11 5.62 21.14
C ASN A 30 0.24 6.53 20.25
N ASP A 31 0.84 7.33 19.37
CA ASP A 31 0.07 8.13 18.40
C ASP A 31 -0.67 7.25 17.39
N VAL A 32 -0.05 6.14 16.98
CA VAL A 32 -0.64 5.15 16.04
C VAL A 32 -1.71 4.32 16.74
N GLU A 33 -1.50 3.95 18.01
CA GLU A 33 -2.50 3.27 18.85
C GLU A 33 -3.74 4.15 19.06
N ASN A 34 -3.55 5.37 19.58
CA ASN A 34 -4.63 6.34 19.80
C ASN A 34 -5.40 6.64 18.49
N PHE A 35 -4.69 6.76 17.37
CA PHE A 35 -5.31 6.92 16.06
C PHE A 35 -6.22 5.74 15.72
N TYR A 36 -5.71 4.51 15.85
CA TYR A 36 -6.44 3.30 15.51
C TYR A 36 -7.67 3.09 16.39
N GLU A 37 -7.57 3.33 17.69
CA GLU A 37 -8.68 3.20 18.64
C GLU A 37 -9.85 4.12 18.29
N LYS A 38 -9.57 5.34 17.82
CA LYS A 38 -10.61 6.25 17.34
C LYS A 38 -11.16 5.81 15.99
N ASP A 39 -10.28 5.45 15.04
CA ASP A 39 -10.69 5.10 13.66
C ASP A 39 -11.47 3.79 13.57
N ILE A 40 -11.19 2.81 14.43
CA ILE A 40 -11.88 1.50 14.40
C ILE A 40 -13.37 1.60 14.77
N SER A 41 -13.75 2.61 15.55
CA SER A 41 -15.14 2.85 15.98
C SER A 41 -16.04 3.40 14.87
N LEU A 42 -15.45 3.94 13.80
CA LEU A 42 -16.20 4.55 12.70
C LEU A 42 -16.70 3.52 11.70
N THR A 43 -17.92 3.72 11.20
CA THR A 43 -18.51 2.90 10.12
C THR A 43 -17.67 3.00 8.84
N ILE A 44 -17.29 4.22 8.48
CA ILE A 44 -16.41 4.51 7.34
C ILE A 44 -15.10 5.08 7.86
N ARG A 45 -14.04 4.26 7.77
CA ARG A 45 -12.74 4.51 8.39
C ARG A 45 -11.78 5.26 7.47
N ALA A 46 -10.92 6.10 8.04
CA ALA A 46 -9.87 6.81 7.29
C ALA A 46 -8.74 5.85 6.87
N ALA A 47 -8.43 4.84 7.70
CA ALA A 47 -7.41 3.82 7.48
C ALA A 47 -7.97 2.38 7.58
N PRO A 48 -8.87 1.95 6.67
CA PRO A 48 -9.61 0.69 6.77
C PRO A 48 -8.73 -0.58 6.66
N LYS A 49 -7.47 -0.43 6.23
CA LYS A 49 -6.51 -1.54 6.16
C LYS A 49 -5.92 -1.89 7.52
N LEU A 50 -5.91 -0.97 8.46
CA LEU A 50 -5.42 -1.23 9.81
C LEU A 50 -6.41 -2.11 10.56
N THR A 51 -5.83 -3.03 11.32
CA THR A 51 -6.51 -4.02 12.14
C THR A 51 -5.67 -4.27 13.38
N GLU A 52 -6.23 -4.97 14.36
CA GLU A 52 -5.57 -5.36 15.59
C GLU A 52 -4.18 -5.98 15.38
N LYS A 53 -4.03 -6.82 14.35
CA LYS A 53 -2.76 -7.49 14.01
C LYS A 53 -1.66 -6.53 13.55
N HIS A 54 -2.00 -5.30 13.19
CA HIS A 54 -1.05 -4.24 12.85
C HIS A 54 -0.52 -3.55 14.11
N ILE A 55 -1.44 -3.27 15.05
CA ILE A 55 -1.22 -2.44 16.23
C ILE A 55 -0.65 -3.27 17.38
N HIS A 56 -1.25 -4.43 17.65
CA HIS A 56 -0.83 -5.39 18.66
C HIS A 56 -0.39 -6.72 18.02
N PRO A 57 0.69 -6.73 17.22
CA PRO A 57 1.17 -7.92 16.54
C PRO A 57 1.81 -8.93 17.51
N ASN A 58 1.42 -10.19 17.40
CA ASN A 58 2.17 -11.31 17.98
C ASN A 58 3.53 -11.50 17.25
N ASN A 59 4.37 -12.42 17.74
CA ASN A 59 5.72 -12.65 17.18
C ASN A 59 5.70 -12.99 15.68
N PHE A 60 4.73 -13.79 15.22
CA PHE A 60 4.59 -14.11 13.79
C PHE A 60 4.16 -12.90 12.97
N ALA A 61 3.20 -12.11 13.46
CA ALA A 61 2.77 -10.87 12.82
C ALA A 61 3.90 -9.82 12.78
N LYS A 62 4.77 -9.78 13.79
CA LYS A 62 5.95 -8.92 13.80
C LYS A 62 6.91 -9.21 12.64
N MET A 63 6.95 -10.45 12.16
CA MET A 63 7.79 -10.86 11.05
C MET A 63 7.21 -10.53 9.66
N ARG A 64 5.90 -10.26 9.56
CA ARG A 64 5.23 -10.01 8.28
C ARG A 64 5.41 -8.58 7.82
N VAL A 65 6.17 -8.40 6.74
CA VAL A 65 6.43 -7.09 6.11
C VAL A 65 5.12 -6.38 5.74
N LYS A 66 4.08 -7.11 5.31
CA LYS A 66 2.76 -6.55 5.00
C LYS A 66 2.22 -5.64 6.11
N TYR A 67 2.33 -6.05 7.37
CA TYR A 67 1.79 -5.25 8.47
C TYR A 67 2.64 -4.00 8.70
N ALA A 68 3.97 -4.12 8.60
CA ALA A 68 4.86 -2.97 8.71
C ALA A 68 4.64 -1.93 7.58
N THR A 69 4.52 -2.38 6.33
CA THR A 69 4.29 -1.48 5.18
C THR A 69 2.93 -0.80 5.22
N GLN A 70 1.91 -1.45 5.80
CA GLN A 70 0.58 -0.85 5.92
C GLN A 70 0.53 0.19 7.05
N VAL A 71 1.20 -0.06 8.19
CA VAL A 71 1.32 0.91 9.28
C VAL A 71 2.15 2.12 8.85
N LEU A 72 3.36 1.90 8.32
CA LEU A 72 4.27 2.95 7.88
C LEU A 72 3.91 3.47 6.48
N SER A 73 2.63 3.69 6.20
CA SER A 73 2.18 4.14 4.87
C SER A 73 1.75 5.59 4.86
N HIS A 74 1.92 6.26 3.70
CA HIS A 74 1.37 7.59 3.46
C HIS A 74 -0.13 7.67 3.75
N THR A 75 -0.88 6.59 3.53
CA THR A 75 -2.32 6.61 3.83
C THR A 75 -2.64 6.68 5.32
N VAL A 76 -1.79 6.12 6.17
CA VAL A 76 -1.91 6.23 7.63
C VAL A 76 -1.40 7.59 8.10
N ALA A 77 -0.27 8.06 7.56
CA ALA A 77 0.23 9.41 7.81
C ALA A 77 -0.83 10.48 7.49
N ALA A 78 -1.44 10.41 6.31
CA ALA A 78 -2.50 11.32 5.89
C ALA A 78 -3.72 11.29 6.83
N ALA A 79 -4.11 10.10 7.29
CA ALA A 79 -5.21 9.96 8.23
C ALA A 79 -4.85 10.59 9.59
N ILE A 80 -3.65 10.37 10.12
CA ILE A 80 -3.18 11.03 11.35
C ILE A 80 -3.21 12.55 11.17
N CYS A 81 -2.73 13.09 10.05
CA CYS A 81 -2.81 14.53 9.76
C CYS A 81 -4.24 15.06 9.75
N THR A 82 -5.19 14.32 9.15
CA THR A 82 -6.62 14.67 9.19
C THR A 82 -7.12 14.73 10.64
N TYR A 83 -6.81 13.71 11.45
CA TYR A 83 -7.22 13.66 12.86
C TYR A 83 -6.64 14.80 13.67
N VAL A 84 -5.36 15.16 13.47
CA VAL A 84 -4.77 16.33 14.13
C VAL A 84 -5.49 17.61 13.70
N SER A 85 -5.74 17.78 12.41
CA SER A 85 -6.30 19.02 11.85
C SER A 85 -7.71 19.32 12.35
N VAL A 86 -8.50 18.29 12.68
CA VAL A 86 -9.86 18.45 13.23
C VAL A 86 -9.90 18.36 14.76
N GLY A 87 -8.74 18.33 15.44
CA GLY A 87 -8.67 18.23 16.91
C GLY A 87 -8.93 16.82 17.47
N GLY A 88 -8.99 15.80 16.61
CA GLY A 88 -9.14 14.39 17.01
C GLY A 88 -7.88 13.75 17.58
N LEU A 89 -6.69 14.32 17.35
CA LEU A 89 -5.41 13.91 17.93
C LEU A 89 -4.57 15.13 18.34
N PRO A 90 -3.65 15.00 19.30
CA PRO A 90 -2.77 16.11 19.68
C PRO A 90 -1.83 16.49 18.53
N SER A 91 -1.44 17.76 18.46
CA SER A 91 -0.53 18.28 17.44
C SER A 91 0.83 17.57 17.41
N SER A 92 1.26 17.00 18.53
CA SER A 92 2.47 16.16 18.62
C SER A 92 2.44 14.96 17.66
N ALA A 93 1.26 14.41 17.36
CA ALA A 93 1.11 13.26 16.46
C ALA A 93 1.51 13.57 15.00
N MET A 94 1.66 14.86 14.63
CA MET A 94 2.26 15.24 13.34
C MET A 94 3.69 14.71 13.18
N GLY A 95 4.45 14.62 14.28
CA GLY A 95 5.78 14.02 14.26
C GLY A 95 5.74 12.56 13.84
N THR A 96 4.77 11.79 14.36
CA THR A 96 4.54 10.41 13.93
C THR A 96 4.14 10.35 12.46
N ALA A 97 3.17 11.16 12.01
CA ALA A 97 2.75 11.18 10.61
C ALA A 97 3.92 11.46 9.63
N GLU A 98 4.77 12.44 9.95
CA GLU A 98 5.95 12.78 9.16
C GLU A 98 6.95 11.62 9.11
N LEU A 99 7.22 10.94 10.25
CA LEU A 99 8.07 9.75 10.29
C LEU A 99 7.53 8.64 9.36
N LEU A 100 6.23 8.35 9.44
CA LEU A 100 5.59 7.32 8.61
C LEU A 100 5.73 7.66 7.13
N SER A 101 5.44 8.91 6.74
CA SER A 101 5.51 9.39 5.36
C SER A 101 6.93 9.31 4.79
N ARG A 102 7.94 9.74 5.57
CA ARG A 102 9.36 9.70 5.17
C ARG A 102 9.81 8.28 4.85
N PHE A 103 9.52 7.33 5.75
CA PHE A 103 9.90 5.93 5.55
C PHE A 103 9.08 5.21 4.46
N ASP A 104 7.81 5.55 4.26
CA ASP A 104 7.00 5.06 3.12
C ASP A 104 7.64 5.46 1.80
N SER A 105 8.01 6.74 1.66
CA SER A 105 8.64 7.29 0.46
C SER A 105 10.05 6.74 0.21
N ILE A 106 10.87 6.58 1.26
CA ILE A 106 12.17 5.89 1.15
C ILE A 106 11.97 4.45 0.66
N PHE A 107 10.99 3.73 1.22
CA PHE A 107 10.71 2.36 0.83
C PHE A 107 10.19 2.25 -0.61
N ASP A 108 9.35 3.18 -1.04
CA ASP A 108 8.85 3.25 -2.42
C ASP A 108 10.01 3.41 -3.41
N CYS A 109 10.99 4.30 -3.12
CA CYS A 109 12.21 4.44 -3.92
C CYS A 109 12.98 3.13 -4.06
N CYS A 110 13.02 2.33 -2.99
CA CYS A 110 13.77 1.07 -2.93
C CYS A 110 12.95 -0.17 -3.32
N ASN A 111 11.70 -0.02 -3.77
CA ASN A 111 10.83 -1.17 -4.07
C ASN A 111 9.95 -0.98 -5.32
N SER A 112 10.51 -0.39 -6.36
CA SER A 112 9.82 -0.14 -7.62
C SER A 112 9.87 -1.33 -8.59
N SER A 113 8.75 -1.57 -9.27
CA SER A 113 8.60 -2.66 -10.24
C SER A 113 7.78 -2.28 -11.48
N ARG A 114 7.49 -0.98 -11.66
CA ARG A 114 6.71 -0.45 -12.79
C ARG A 114 7.32 0.86 -13.27
N LEU A 115 7.25 1.14 -14.57
CA LEU A 115 7.78 2.37 -15.16
C LEU A 115 7.02 3.61 -14.71
N HIS A 116 5.70 3.48 -14.54
CA HIS A 116 4.83 4.57 -14.13
C HIS A 116 3.89 4.09 -13.02
N THR A 117 3.73 4.91 -11.99
CA THR A 117 2.75 4.67 -10.92
C THR A 117 2.18 5.99 -10.43
N THR A 118 1.04 5.93 -9.74
CA THR A 118 0.44 7.12 -9.11
C THR A 118 1.33 7.71 -8.01
N LYS A 119 2.16 6.87 -7.37
CA LYS A 119 3.21 7.30 -6.44
C LYS A 119 4.50 7.55 -7.22
N LYS A 120 4.93 8.80 -7.36
CA LYS A 120 6.09 9.14 -8.19
C LYS A 120 7.36 8.42 -7.76
N LEU A 121 7.60 8.29 -6.45
CA LEU A 121 8.77 7.61 -5.91
C LEU A 121 8.70 6.07 -5.96
N ARG A 122 7.56 5.48 -6.35
CA ARG A 122 7.41 4.02 -6.51
C ARG A 122 7.60 3.56 -7.95
N CYS A 123 7.90 4.48 -8.87
CA CYS A 123 8.18 4.14 -10.26
C CYS A 123 9.66 3.78 -10.46
N ALA A 124 10.02 3.30 -11.65
CA ALA A 124 11.40 2.98 -11.94
C ALA A 124 12.27 4.24 -11.86
N VAL A 125 13.43 4.12 -11.20
CA VAL A 125 14.40 5.21 -11.12
C VAL A 125 14.88 5.53 -12.53
N ASN A 126 14.82 6.80 -12.92
CA ASN A 126 15.32 7.29 -14.20
C ASN A 126 15.78 8.75 -14.08
N GLU A 127 16.34 9.30 -15.15
CA GLU A 127 16.93 10.65 -15.15
C GLU A 127 15.95 11.78 -14.83
N LYS A 128 14.67 11.60 -15.16
CA LYS A 128 13.64 12.64 -15.01
C LYS A 128 12.95 12.58 -13.66
N THR A 129 13.25 11.57 -12.84
CA THR A 129 12.58 11.37 -11.56
C THR A 129 13.36 11.98 -10.41
N SER A 130 12.64 12.48 -9.41
CA SER A 130 13.20 13.09 -8.20
C SER A 130 13.79 12.09 -7.19
N HIS A 131 13.93 10.80 -7.56
CA HIS A 131 14.44 9.76 -6.64
C HIS A 131 15.80 10.13 -6.04
N ILE A 132 16.74 10.62 -6.85
CA ILE A 132 18.11 10.89 -6.38
C ILE A 132 18.16 12.08 -5.42
N GLU A 133 17.39 13.13 -5.69
CA GLU A 133 17.24 14.28 -4.80
C GLU A 133 16.62 13.85 -3.48
N TYR A 134 15.46 13.17 -3.53
CA TYR A 134 14.77 12.67 -2.35
C TYR A 134 15.63 11.71 -1.52
N LEU A 135 16.40 10.82 -2.17
CA LEU A 135 17.30 9.90 -1.49
C LEU A 135 18.45 10.62 -0.79
N LYS A 136 18.99 11.70 -1.37
CA LYS A 136 20.00 12.55 -0.71
C LYS A 136 19.43 13.26 0.51
N GLU A 137 18.24 13.83 0.41
CA GLU A 137 17.54 14.41 1.55
C GLU A 137 17.27 13.37 2.65
N SER A 138 16.87 12.17 2.25
CA SER A 138 16.62 11.05 3.16
C SER A 138 17.87 10.64 3.94
N ILE A 139 19.07 10.74 3.34
CA ILE A 139 20.34 10.53 4.05
C ILE A 139 20.49 11.56 5.18
N THR A 140 20.25 12.84 4.91
CA THR A 140 20.33 13.91 5.91
C THR A 140 19.32 13.69 7.02
N PHE A 141 18.07 13.36 6.66
CA PHE A 141 17.01 13.02 7.60
C PHE A 141 17.41 11.87 8.53
N ILE A 142 17.88 10.73 7.99
CA ILE A 142 18.26 9.56 8.80
C ILE A 142 19.47 9.87 9.70
N LYS A 143 20.43 10.69 9.24
CA LYS A 143 21.59 11.10 10.06
C LYS A 143 21.19 11.96 11.26
N ASN A 144 20.16 12.80 11.10
CA ASN A 144 19.67 13.69 12.16
C ASN A 144 18.65 13.02 13.09
N LEU A 145 18.14 11.84 12.71
CA LEU A 145 17.21 11.06 13.48
C LEU A 145 17.87 10.49 14.74
N LYS A 146 17.26 10.76 15.90
CA LYS A 146 17.67 10.20 17.20
C LYS A 146 16.59 9.29 17.75
N VAL A 147 16.98 8.24 18.45
CA VAL A 147 16.06 7.26 19.03
C VAL A 147 16.30 7.14 20.53
N PHE A 148 15.23 7.26 21.30
CA PHE A 148 15.27 7.35 22.75
C PHE A 148 14.43 6.25 23.42
N GLN A 149 14.97 5.70 24.51
CA GLN A 149 14.25 4.84 25.45
C GLN A 149 14.14 5.59 26.78
N GLY A 150 12.98 6.21 27.04
CA GLY A 150 12.88 7.25 28.07
C GLY A 150 13.83 8.40 27.71
N ASP A 151 14.71 8.78 28.64
CA ASP A 151 15.71 9.83 28.41
C ASP A 151 17.03 9.33 27.81
N LYS A 152 17.18 8.01 27.67
CA LYS A 152 18.42 7.40 27.17
C LYS A 152 18.46 7.42 25.64
N ASP A 153 19.46 8.08 25.07
CA ASP A 153 19.79 7.94 23.64
C ASP A 153 20.27 6.51 23.35
N VAL A 154 19.49 5.79 22.54
CA VAL A 154 19.76 4.42 22.08
C VAL A 154 20.00 4.36 20.58
N THR A 155 20.19 5.50 19.89
CA THR A 155 20.35 5.60 18.43
C THR A 155 21.40 4.63 17.90
N GLY A 156 22.55 4.51 18.56
CA GLY A 156 23.63 3.61 18.16
C GLY A 156 23.27 2.12 18.19
N ARG A 157 22.21 1.73 18.91
CA ARG A 157 21.69 0.35 18.96
C ARG A 157 20.74 0.04 17.80
N ILE A 158 20.20 1.06 17.12
CA ILE A 158 19.21 0.93 16.06
C ILE A 158 19.90 0.68 14.72
N LYS A 159 20.39 -0.55 14.52
CA LYS A 159 21.18 -0.94 13.33
C LYS A 159 20.46 -0.71 11.99
N CYS A 160 19.12 -0.72 11.97
CA CYS A 160 18.39 -0.50 10.72
C CYS A 160 18.54 0.91 10.15
N LEU A 161 18.84 1.92 10.97
CA LEU A 161 19.13 3.28 10.47
C LEU A 161 20.42 3.31 9.65
N HIS A 162 21.47 2.68 10.17
CA HIS A 162 22.71 2.48 9.41
C HIS A 162 22.46 1.64 8.15
N GLY A 163 21.66 0.58 8.25
CA GLY A 163 21.25 -0.24 7.11
C GLY A 163 20.58 0.58 5.99
N TRP A 164 19.68 1.50 6.35
CA TRP A 164 19.07 2.43 5.40
C TRP A 164 20.10 3.37 4.77
N LEU A 165 21.02 3.96 5.54
CA LEU A 165 22.08 4.81 4.99
C LEU A 165 22.94 4.06 3.97
N VAL A 166 23.35 2.82 4.27
CA VAL A 166 24.12 1.99 3.35
C VAL A 166 23.30 1.66 2.09
N THR A 167 22.03 1.27 2.25
CA THR A 167 21.15 0.92 1.12
C THR A 167 20.90 2.10 0.21
N ILE A 168 20.63 3.29 0.76
CA ILE A 168 20.38 4.50 -0.03
C ILE A 168 21.63 4.91 -0.80
N ASN A 169 22.80 4.97 -0.14
CA ASN A 169 24.05 5.31 -0.82
C ASN A 169 24.40 4.29 -1.91
N ALA A 170 24.19 2.99 -1.65
CA ALA A 170 24.40 1.95 -2.65
C ALA A 170 23.47 2.12 -3.85
N LEU A 171 22.19 2.42 -3.64
CA LEU A 171 21.24 2.65 -4.73
C LEU A 171 21.64 3.85 -5.61
N ILE A 172 22.03 4.96 -4.98
CA ILE A 172 22.53 6.14 -5.72
C ILE A 172 23.74 5.77 -6.58
N LEU A 173 24.72 5.05 -6.01
CA LEU A 173 25.94 4.64 -6.71
C LEU A 173 25.66 3.62 -7.84
N ILE A 174 24.77 2.66 -7.61
CA ILE A 174 24.36 1.68 -8.61
C ILE A 174 23.72 2.40 -9.79
N TRP A 175 22.76 3.30 -9.52
CA TRP A 175 22.10 4.05 -10.58
C TRP A 175 23.09 4.90 -11.37
N SER A 176 23.99 5.62 -10.69
CA SER A 176 24.97 6.47 -11.38
C SER A 176 25.86 5.65 -12.32
N LYS A 177 26.36 4.48 -11.87
CA LYS A 177 27.21 3.60 -12.69
C LYS A 177 26.46 2.95 -13.85
N LEU A 178 25.24 2.45 -13.62
CA LEU A 178 24.42 1.83 -14.67
C LEU A 178 24.04 2.85 -15.75
N LYS A 179 23.74 4.09 -15.35
CA LYS A 179 23.49 5.19 -16.27
C LYS A 179 24.76 5.55 -17.06
N SER A 180 25.86 5.89 -16.38
CA SER A 180 27.06 6.43 -17.05
C SER A 180 27.79 5.41 -17.90
N ASN A 181 27.91 4.17 -17.41
CA ASN A 181 28.78 3.17 -18.03
C ASN A 181 28.02 2.24 -18.99
N HIS A 182 26.71 2.09 -18.80
CA HIS A 182 25.90 1.10 -19.52
C HIS A 182 24.62 1.67 -20.15
N GLN A 183 24.43 3.00 -20.10
CA GLN A 183 23.31 3.71 -20.76
C GLN A 183 21.92 3.19 -20.37
N PHE A 184 21.76 2.72 -19.13
CA PHE A 184 20.47 2.26 -18.62
C PHE A 184 19.47 3.43 -18.59
N LYS A 185 18.31 3.22 -19.23
CA LYS A 185 17.22 4.23 -19.25
C LYS A 185 16.46 4.31 -17.94
N PHE A 186 16.38 3.19 -17.20
CA PHE A 186 15.67 3.10 -15.93
C PHE A 186 16.17 1.92 -15.09
N LEU A 187 15.83 1.92 -13.80
CA LEU A 187 16.16 0.86 -12.85
C LEU A 187 14.94 0.48 -11.99
N PHE A 188 14.57 -0.81 -12.02
CA PHE A 188 13.57 -1.37 -11.11
C PHE A 188 14.24 -1.78 -9.79
N THR A 189 14.01 -1.01 -8.74
CA THR A 189 14.73 -1.19 -7.48
C THR A 189 14.29 -2.44 -6.70
N ARG A 190 13.08 -2.95 -6.95
CA ARG A 190 12.65 -4.25 -6.39
C ARG A 190 13.55 -5.42 -6.81
N ARG A 191 14.25 -5.32 -7.95
CA ARG A 191 15.19 -6.36 -8.42
C ARG A 191 16.49 -6.40 -7.61
N LEU A 192 16.71 -5.42 -6.73
CA LEU A 192 17.85 -5.33 -5.85
C LEU A 192 17.56 -5.89 -4.44
N ASN A 193 16.32 -6.33 -4.19
CA ASN A 193 15.84 -6.82 -2.91
C ASN A 193 15.93 -8.35 -2.85
N THR A 194 15.95 -8.93 -1.66
CA THR A 194 15.99 -10.40 -1.50
C THR A 194 14.62 -11.07 -1.56
N ASP A 195 13.55 -10.28 -1.69
CA ASP A 195 12.16 -10.70 -1.89
C ASP A 195 11.99 -11.87 -2.91
N PRO A 196 12.55 -11.82 -4.14
CA PRO A 196 12.41 -12.91 -5.09
C PRO A 196 13.00 -14.23 -4.60
N LEU A 197 14.12 -14.17 -3.87
CA LEU A 197 14.76 -15.35 -3.27
C LEU A 197 13.91 -15.90 -2.11
N GLU A 198 13.37 -15.04 -1.25
CA GLU A 198 12.47 -15.47 -0.17
C GLU A 198 11.19 -16.12 -0.70
N ASN A 199 10.62 -15.57 -1.78
CA ASN A 199 9.46 -16.15 -2.47
C ASN A 199 9.81 -17.53 -3.04
N PHE A 200 10.99 -17.69 -3.63
CA PHE A 200 11.46 -18.97 -4.13
C PHE A 200 11.61 -20.02 -3.02
N PHE A 201 12.18 -19.64 -1.87
CA PHE A 201 12.21 -20.53 -0.69
C PHE A 201 10.80 -20.87 -0.19
N GLY A 202 9.85 -19.94 -0.27
CA GLY A 202 8.44 -20.21 0.00
C GLY A 202 7.84 -21.27 -0.93
N THR A 203 8.18 -21.23 -2.22
CA THR A 203 7.76 -22.25 -3.20
C THR A 203 8.40 -23.61 -2.92
N ILE A 204 9.66 -23.64 -2.48
CA ILE A 204 10.34 -24.88 -2.07
C ILE A 204 9.64 -25.51 -0.87
N ARG A 205 9.34 -24.74 0.19
CA ARG A 205 8.62 -25.25 1.37
C ARG A 205 7.27 -25.85 1.00
N GLN A 206 6.54 -25.20 0.08
CA GLN A 206 5.26 -25.70 -0.43
C GLN A 206 5.37 -27.06 -1.16
N GLN A 207 6.55 -27.47 -1.66
CA GLN A 207 6.71 -28.81 -2.26
C GLN A 207 6.59 -29.94 -1.22
N GLY A 208 6.82 -29.64 0.07
CA GLY A 208 6.72 -30.62 1.17
C GLY A 208 5.31 -30.83 1.71
N GLY A 209 4.28 -30.19 1.14
CA GLY A 209 2.92 -30.23 1.67
C GLY A 209 2.86 -29.63 3.07
N ASN A 210 2.55 -30.45 4.08
CA ASN A 210 2.50 -30.05 5.49
C ASN A 210 3.89 -29.98 6.17
N SER A 211 4.97 -30.33 5.45
CA SER A 211 6.34 -30.27 5.97
C SER A 211 7.01 -28.94 5.58
N ASP A 212 6.80 -27.89 6.39
CA ASP A 212 7.34 -26.55 6.14
C ASP A 212 8.87 -26.43 6.33
N ASN A 213 9.50 -27.45 6.92
CA ASN A 213 10.95 -27.48 7.13
C ASN A 213 11.58 -28.65 6.35
N PRO A 214 11.94 -28.46 5.07
CA PRO A 214 12.50 -29.53 4.25
C PRO A 214 13.90 -29.94 4.72
N THR A 215 14.19 -31.23 4.73
CA THR A 215 15.57 -31.73 4.89
C THR A 215 16.45 -31.30 3.71
N PRO A 216 17.79 -31.29 3.83
CA PRO A 216 18.68 -30.96 2.72
C PRO A 216 18.42 -31.78 1.44
N VAL A 217 18.03 -33.04 1.60
CA VAL A 217 17.65 -33.93 0.48
C VAL A 217 16.35 -33.47 -0.16
N GLN A 218 15.32 -33.18 0.64
CA GLN A 218 14.04 -32.67 0.16
C GLN A 218 14.19 -31.31 -0.53
N PHE A 219 15.01 -30.42 0.04
CA PHE A 219 15.36 -29.13 -0.56
C PHE A 219 16.01 -29.33 -1.93
N THR A 220 17.02 -30.20 -2.03
CA THR A 220 17.73 -30.47 -3.29
C THR A 220 16.78 -31.01 -4.36
N ARG A 221 15.90 -31.95 -4.00
CA ARG A 221 14.90 -32.51 -4.91
C ARG A 221 13.89 -31.45 -5.38
N ALA A 222 13.36 -30.66 -4.44
CA ALA A 222 12.43 -29.56 -4.75
C ALA A 222 13.08 -28.49 -5.62
N PHE A 223 14.32 -28.10 -5.32
CA PHE A 223 15.10 -27.15 -6.10
C PHE A 223 15.28 -27.64 -7.53
N ARG A 224 15.78 -28.88 -7.73
CA ARG A 224 15.97 -29.47 -9.08
C ARG A 224 14.65 -29.47 -9.84
N LYS A 225 13.56 -29.96 -9.22
CA LYS A 225 12.23 -29.97 -9.83
C LYS A 225 11.78 -28.59 -10.29
N LEU A 226 11.85 -27.59 -9.41
CA LEU A 226 11.43 -26.22 -9.73
C LEU A 226 12.32 -25.58 -10.80
N PHE A 227 13.63 -25.81 -10.73
CA PHE A 227 14.60 -25.32 -11.72
C PHE A 227 14.30 -25.88 -13.11
N PHE A 228 14.20 -27.21 -13.25
CA PHE A 228 13.87 -27.84 -14.52
C PHE A 228 12.48 -27.44 -15.01
N SER A 229 11.48 -27.38 -14.13
CA SER A 229 10.14 -26.92 -14.49
C SER A 229 10.15 -25.48 -15.02
N SER A 230 11.01 -24.59 -14.50
CA SER A 230 11.11 -23.21 -14.99
C SER A 230 11.88 -23.07 -16.31
N LEU A 231 12.79 -24.01 -16.60
CA LEU A 231 13.61 -24.01 -17.82
C LEU A 231 12.90 -24.72 -18.99
N LEU A 232 12.11 -25.75 -18.69
CA LEU A 232 11.46 -26.63 -19.65
C LEU A 232 10.03 -26.21 -20.03
N THR A 233 9.56 -25.04 -19.60
CA THR A 233 8.31 -24.48 -20.13
C THR A 233 8.50 -24.12 -21.60
N SER A 234 8.11 -25.02 -22.50
CA SER A 234 8.00 -24.74 -23.92
C SER A 234 6.69 -23.98 -24.19
N SER A 235 6.78 -22.88 -24.95
CA SER A 235 5.60 -22.17 -25.49
C SER A 235 5.05 -22.80 -26.77
N ALA A 236 5.64 -23.91 -27.21
CA ALA A 236 5.24 -24.67 -28.39
C ALA A 236 5.54 -26.16 -28.13
N GLY A 237 4.50 -26.96 -27.95
CA GLY A 237 4.60 -28.42 -27.92
C GLY A 237 3.94 -28.98 -29.18
N ASN A 238 4.72 -29.70 -29.99
CA ASN A 238 4.24 -30.42 -31.19
C ASN A 238 3.65 -31.81 -30.84
N CYS A 239 3.29 -32.06 -29.58
CA CYS A 239 2.74 -33.33 -29.12
C CYS A 239 1.25 -33.16 -28.79
N ALA A 240 0.45 -34.14 -29.21
CA ALA A 240 -0.98 -34.17 -28.91
C ALA A 240 -1.23 -34.10 -27.40
N ALA A 241 -2.32 -33.43 -27.01
CA ALA A 241 -2.69 -33.27 -25.61
C ALA A 241 -2.99 -34.64 -24.99
N ASP A 242 -2.09 -35.12 -24.13
CA ASP A 242 -2.32 -36.23 -23.21
C ASP A 242 -2.51 -35.68 -21.78
N PHE A 243 -3.03 -36.51 -20.88
CA PHE A 243 -3.47 -36.18 -19.51
C PHE A 243 -2.39 -35.62 -18.57
N ASP A 244 -1.19 -35.29 -19.06
CA ASP A 244 -0.10 -34.61 -18.34
C ASP A 244 -0.52 -33.27 -17.73
N VAL A 245 -1.54 -32.63 -18.31
CA VAL A 245 -2.16 -31.42 -17.75
C VAL A 245 -2.71 -31.67 -16.35
N MET A 246 -3.24 -32.87 -16.02
CA MET A 246 -3.72 -33.18 -14.66
C MET A 246 -2.59 -33.23 -13.63
N LEU A 247 -1.39 -33.72 -14.00
CA LEU A 247 -0.23 -33.78 -13.11
C LEU A 247 0.36 -32.40 -12.84
N ALA A 248 0.33 -31.51 -13.83
CA ALA A 248 0.72 -30.11 -13.66
C ALA A 248 -0.34 -29.28 -12.89
N GLU A 249 -1.63 -29.55 -13.12
CA GLU A 249 -2.75 -28.80 -12.54
C GLU A 249 -3.03 -29.11 -11.07
N TYR A 250 -2.52 -30.21 -10.50
CA TYR A 250 -2.64 -30.48 -9.06
C TYR A 250 -2.03 -29.35 -8.21
N THR A 251 -1.03 -28.64 -8.73
CA THR A 251 -0.43 -27.46 -8.06
C THR A 251 -1.32 -26.21 -8.07
N ASN A 252 -2.29 -26.13 -9.00
CA ASN A 252 -3.19 -24.98 -9.17
C ASN A 252 -4.64 -25.26 -8.70
N ALA A 253 -5.06 -26.52 -8.63
CA ALA A 253 -6.40 -26.93 -8.20
C ALA A 253 -6.70 -26.57 -6.73
N SER A 254 -5.69 -26.60 -5.86
CA SER A 254 -5.84 -26.21 -4.44
C SER A 254 -6.23 -24.72 -4.24
N LYS A 255 -5.97 -23.86 -5.23
CA LYS A 255 -6.31 -22.41 -5.16
C LYS A 255 -7.66 -22.03 -5.77
N LYS A 256 -8.30 -22.90 -6.55
CA LYS A 256 -9.54 -22.58 -7.29
C LYS A 256 -10.82 -23.24 -6.74
N ALA A 257 -10.74 -24.19 -5.81
CA ALA A 257 -11.89 -24.93 -5.29
C ALA A 257 -12.86 -24.15 -4.35
N LYS A 258 -12.84 -22.81 -4.32
CA LYS A 258 -13.82 -22.02 -3.51
C LYS A 258 -14.72 -21.07 -4.29
N LYS A 259 -14.66 -20.99 -5.62
CA LYS A 259 -15.61 -20.14 -6.37
C LYS A 259 -15.97 -20.73 -7.73
N LYS A 260 -17.10 -21.43 -7.76
CA LYS A 260 -18.25 -21.26 -8.69
C LYS A 260 -18.87 -22.59 -9.11
N SER A 261 -20.13 -22.77 -8.70
CA SER A 261 -21.19 -23.57 -9.33
C SER A 261 -22.43 -22.66 -9.19
N LYS A 262 -23.29 -22.38 -10.16
CA LYS A 262 -23.79 -23.17 -11.30
C LYS A 262 -24.12 -22.29 -12.52
N ASN A 263 -23.88 -22.90 -13.68
CA ASN A 263 -24.67 -23.03 -14.91
C ASN A 263 -25.33 -21.81 -15.58
N LYS A 264 -24.93 -21.64 -16.85
CA LYS A 264 -25.65 -20.97 -17.94
C LYS A 264 -26.62 -21.96 -18.59
N THR A 265 -27.77 -21.46 -19.02
CA THR A 265 -28.52 -21.98 -20.17
C THR A 265 -28.91 -20.77 -21.03
N THR A 266 -28.66 -20.89 -22.32
CA THR A 266 -28.86 -19.87 -23.37
C THR A 266 -30.15 -20.13 -24.12
N GLU A 267 -30.93 -19.09 -24.43
CA GLU A 267 -31.69 -18.91 -25.68
C GLU A 267 -32.30 -17.47 -25.77
N PRO A 268 -32.86 -17.00 -26.91
CA PRO A 268 -32.29 -15.90 -27.70
C PRO A 268 -32.99 -14.52 -27.57
N SER A 269 -32.37 -13.57 -28.28
CA SER A 269 -32.60 -12.13 -28.47
C SER A 269 -33.96 -11.50 -28.14
N GLU A 270 -33.88 -10.33 -27.47
CA GLU A 270 -34.66 -9.13 -27.79
C GLU A 270 -33.86 -7.89 -27.33
N THR A 271 -33.92 -6.80 -28.10
CA THR A 271 -33.22 -5.53 -27.79
C THR A 271 -33.91 -4.87 -26.59
N PRO A 272 -33.23 -4.63 -25.45
CA PRO A 272 -33.90 -4.01 -24.33
C PRO A 272 -34.06 -2.51 -24.58
N GLN A 273 -35.31 -2.05 -24.67
CA GLN A 273 -35.63 -0.66 -24.41
C GLN A 273 -35.12 -0.26 -23.01
N PRO A 274 -34.68 0.99 -22.79
CA PRO A 274 -34.20 1.42 -21.49
C PRO A 274 -35.35 1.34 -20.48
N GLN A 275 -35.39 0.26 -19.71
CA GLN A 275 -36.23 0.18 -18.53
C GLN A 275 -35.67 1.19 -17.53
N THR A 276 -36.44 2.26 -17.31
CA THR A 276 -36.27 3.13 -16.16
C THR A 276 -36.35 2.24 -14.93
N LEU A 277 -35.20 1.97 -14.31
CA LEU A 277 -35.17 1.34 -13.00
C LEU A 277 -35.97 2.25 -12.07
N ALA A 278 -37.18 1.82 -11.71
CA ALA A 278 -37.93 2.43 -10.64
C ALA A 278 -37.16 2.14 -9.35
N ILE A 279 -36.23 3.03 -9.02
CA ILE A 279 -35.63 3.09 -7.70
C ILE A 279 -36.77 3.56 -6.80
N GLY A 280 -37.51 2.61 -6.22
CA GLY A 280 -38.40 2.93 -5.11
C GLY A 280 -37.60 3.62 -4.01
N PRO A 281 -38.22 4.45 -3.16
CA PRO A 281 -37.56 5.03 -2.01
C PRO A 281 -37.34 3.91 -0.98
N THR A 282 -36.40 3.02 -1.24
CA THR A 282 -35.82 2.16 -0.21
C THR A 282 -34.76 2.96 0.51
N ASP A 283 -35.21 4.06 1.12
CA ASP A 283 -34.46 4.73 2.15
C ASP A 283 -34.57 3.87 3.42
N TYR A 284 -33.75 2.82 3.48
CA TYR A 284 -33.57 2.00 4.68
C TYR A 284 -32.70 2.72 5.72
N ARG A 285 -32.44 4.02 5.54
CA ARG A 285 -31.59 4.80 6.44
C ARG A 285 -32.45 5.91 6.99
N GLU A 286 -32.66 5.91 8.29
CA GLU A 286 -32.73 7.22 8.93
C GLU A 286 -31.35 7.83 8.71
N PRO A 287 -31.23 8.99 8.05
CA PRO A 287 -29.95 9.68 7.98
C PRO A 287 -29.61 10.12 9.40
N GLU A 288 -28.89 9.27 10.13
CA GLU A 288 -28.06 9.75 11.21
C GLU A 288 -27.08 10.71 10.55
N VAL A 289 -27.37 12.01 10.65
CA VAL A 289 -26.44 13.05 10.22
C VAL A 289 -25.14 12.73 10.96
N SER A 290 -24.16 12.22 10.22
CA SER A 290 -22.82 11.95 10.68
C SER A 290 -22.27 13.25 11.29
N THR A 291 -22.36 13.37 12.61
CA THR A 291 -21.77 14.48 13.38
C THR A 291 -20.26 14.32 13.49
N ASN A 292 -19.71 13.22 12.95
CA ASN A 292 -18.30 12.91 13.00
C ASN A 292 -17.57 13.42 11.75
N ILE A 293 -16.94 14.59 11.90
CA ILE A 293 -16.13 15.25 10.87
C ILE A 293 -15.08 14.34 10.22
N ILE A 294 -14.54 13.34 10.95
CA ILE A 294 -13.60 12.37 10.37
C ILE A 294 -14.32 11.43 9.41
N GLN A 295 -15.46 10.90 9.83
CA GLN A 295 -16.25 10.00 9.00
C GLN A 295 -16.71 10.71 7.73
N ASP A 296 -17.12 11.98 7.84
CA ASP A 296 -17.44 12.82 6.69
C ASP A 296 -16.28 12.95 5.70
N ASN A 297 -15.06 13.17 6.19
CA ASN A 297 -13.85 13.18 5.36
C ASN A 297 -13.62 11.83 4.66
N ALA A 298 -13.86 10.73 5.36
CA ALA A 298 -13.72 9.39 4.81
C ALA A 298 -14.79 9.09 3.75
N ILE A 299 -16.04 9.50 3.99
CA ILE A 299 -17.15 9.44 3.03
C ILE A 299 -16.80 10.25 1.79
N ALA A 300 -16.42 11.51 1.94
CA ALA A 300 -16.03 12.38 0.83
C ALA A 300 -14.93 11.77 -0.04
N TYR A 301 -13.91 11.15 0.59
CA TYR A 301 -12.85 10.44 -0.11
C TYR A 301 -13.36 9.24 -0.90
N VAL A 302 -14.22 8.41 -0.31
CA VAL A 302 -14.79 7.22 -0.96
C VAL A 302 -15.73 7.63 -2.10
N ALA A 303 -16.63 8.59 -1.84
CA ALA A 303 -17.55 9.18 -2.80
C ALA A 303 -16.81 9.74 -4.02
N GLY A 304 -15.80 10.59 -3.80
CA GLY A 304 -14.98 11.14 -4.87
C GLY A 304 -14.23 10.08 -5.68
N TYR A 305 -13.79 8.99 -5.04
CA TYR A 305 -13.20 7.84 -5.73
C TYR A 305 -14.23 7.07 -6.58
N LEU A 306 -15.44 6.85 -6.08
CA LEU A 306 -16.52 6.19 -6.83
C LEU A 306 -16.94 7.03 -8.05
N LEU A 307 -17.09 8.35 -7.90
CA LEU A 307 -17.37 9.25 -9.02
C LEU A 307 -16.25 9.21 -10.06
N LYS A 308 -14.99 9.28 -9.63
CA LYS A 308 -13.84 9.14 -10.54
C LYS A 308 -13.88 7.83 -11.33
N LYS A 309 -14.33 6.72 -10.71
CA LYS A 309 -14.44 5.42 -11.38
C LYS A 309 -15.65 5.38 -12.33
N SER A 310 -16.79 5.91 -11.90
CA SER A 310 -18.01 5.98 -12.70
C SER A 310 -17.79 6.80 -13.97
N PHE A 311 -17.22 8.00 -13.86
CA PHE A 311 -17.01 8.89 -15.00
C PHE A 311 -15.88 8.48 -15.95
N LYS A 312 -15.12 7.43 -15.62
CA LYS A 312 -14.25 6.76 -16.61
C LYS A 312 -15.03 5.94 -17.63
N ILE A 313 -16.23 5.51 -17.27
CA ILE A 313 -17.10 4.65 -18.07
C ILE A 313 -18.26 5.48 -18.64
N HIS A 314 -18.91 6.28 -17.79
CA HIS A 314 -20.09 7.05 -18.13
C HIS A 314 -19.72 8.52 -18.41
N LYS A 315 -20.09 9.05 -19.59
CA LYS A 315 -19.80 10.44 -20.01
C LYS A 315 -21.07 11.28 -20.13
N CYS A 316 -22.00 11.14 -19.18
CA CYS A 316 -23.25 11.90 -19.18
C CYS A 316 -23.04 13.28 -18.51
N GLN A 317 -23.27 14.36 -19.25
CA GLN A 317 -23.12 15.73 -18.73
C GLN A 317 -24.10 16.02 -17.59
N LYS A 318 -25.38 15.63 -17.75
CA LYS A 318 -26.40 15.81 -16.70
C LYS A 318 -26.00 15.14 -15.38
N CYS A 319 -25.38 13.95 -15.43
CA CYS A 319 -24.88 13.28 -14.24
C CYS A 319 -23.65 13.97 -13.66
N GLN A 320 -22.78 14.56 -14.48
CA GLN A 320 -21.65 15.35 -13.98
C GLN A 320 -22.15 16.59 -13.26
N ASP A 321 -23.08 17.33 -13.86
CA ASP A 321 -23.64 18.55 -13.27
C ASP A 321 -24.39 18.27 -11.95
N ALA A 322 -25.04 17.10 -11.82
CA ALA A 322 -25.75 16.72 -10.62
C ALA A 322 -24.85 16.14 -9.50
N LEU A 323 -23.81 15.38 -9.87
CA LEU A 323 -23.02 14.59 -8.90
C LEU A 323 -21.67 15.22 -8.53
N LEU A 324 -21.19 16.17 -9.33
CA LEU A 324 -19.95 16.89 -9.06
C LEU A 324 -20.24 18.25 -8.42
N SER A 325 -19.31 18.67 -7.57
CA SER A 325 -19.25 20.05 -7.07
C SER A 325 -17.90 20.67 -7.45
N ASN A 326 -17.84 21.99 -7.46
CA ASN A 326 -16.59 22.73 -7.61
C ASN A 326 -15.80 22.80 -6.30
N GLN A 327 -16.47 22.63 -5.16
CA GLN A 327 -15.88 22.68 -3.81
C GLN A 327 -16.57 21.67 -2.88
N LEU A 328 -15.83 21.20 -1.88
CA LEU A 328 -16.40 20.56 -0.69
C LEU A 328 -16.27 21.54 0.45
N ASP A 329 -17.21 21.50 1.38
CA ASP A 329 -17.15 22.28 2.62
C ASP A 329 -15.77 22.13 3.27
N ASP A 330 -15.29 23.21 3.91
CA ASP A 330 -13.91 23.35 4.41
C ASP A 330 -13.45 22.25 5.38
N ASN A 331 -14.38 21.43 5.86
CA ASN A 331 -14.13 20.35 6.79
C ASN A 331 -14.14 18.95 6.17
N ARG A 332 -14.64 18.73 4.95
CA ARG A 332 -14.78 17.39 4.33
C ARG A 332 -13.67 17.05 3.32
N ASN A 333 -12.74 17.97 3.10
CA ASN A 333 -11.69 17.88 2.08
C ASN A 333 -10.32 17.42 2.64
N LEU A 334 -10.10 17.50 3.96
CA LEU A 334 -8.80 17.32 4.60
C LEU A 334 -8.18 15.95 4.31
N LEU A 335 -8.96 14.86 4.39
CA LEU A 335 -8.43 13.53 4.08
C LEU A 335 -8.06 13.38 2.60
N CYS A 336 -8.82 13.99 1.70
CA CYS A 336 -8.49 14.02 0.28
C CYS A 336 -7.22 14.82 0.03
N PHE A 337 -7.10 15.98 0.67
CA PHE A 337 -5.94 16.85 0.61
C PHE A 337 -4.68 16.12 1.08
N PHE A 338 -4.68 15.57 2.30
CA PHE A 338 -3.51 14.85 2.84
C PHE A 338 -3.21 13.53 2.11
N LYS A 339 -4.21 12.87 1.50
CA LYS A 339 -3.96 11.67 0.66
C LYS A 339 -3.47 12.02 -0.74
N SER A 340 -3.63 13.26 -1.18
CA SER A 340 -3.10 13.71 -2.46
C SER A 340 -1.57 13.73 -2.40
N PHE A 341 -0.94 13.26 -3.47
CA PHE A 341 0.52 13.46 -3.62
C PHE A 341 0.75 14.91 -4.07
N GLU A 342 1.83 15.55 -3.57
CA GLU A 342 2.18 16.98 -3.63
C GLU A 342 1.97 17.70 -4.98
N ASP A 343 1.86 16.97 -6.09
CA ASP A 343 1.70 17.53 -7.44
C ASP A 343 0.26 17.69 -7.92
N ASN A 344 -0.74 17.23 -7.16
CA ASN A 344 -2.12 17.42 -7.59
C ASN A 344 -2.60 18.81 -7.17
N LYS A 345 -2.75 19.71 -8.14
CA LYS A 345 -3.11 21.12 -7.98
C LYS A 345 -4.51 21.39 -7.39
N THR A 346 -5.23 20.36 -6.94
CA THR A 346 -6.59 20.50 -6.41
C THR A 346 -6.67 20.00 -4.97
N PRO A 347 -7.57 20.55 -4.13
CA PRO A 347 -7.81 20.07 -2.76
C PRO A 347 -8.21 18.59 -2.66
N PHE A 348 -8.65 18.00 -3.78
CA PHE A 348 -9.11 16.61 -3.87
C PHE A 348 -8.09 15.69 -4.52
N GLY A 349 -6.91 16.21 -4.81
CA GLY A 349 -5.87 15.51 -5.51
C GLY A 349 -6.33 15.04 -6.89
N GLY A 350 -6.17 13.74 -7.14
CA GLY A 350 -6.66 13.13 -8.37
C GLY A 350 -8.13 12.71 -8.33
N LEU A 351 -8.91 13.05 -7.31
CA LEU A 351 -10.32 12.66 -7.16
C LEU A 351 -11.26 13.76 -7.63
N ASN A 352 -12.53 13.38 -7.80
CA ASN A 352 -13.61 14.32 -8.07
C ASN A 352 -14.22 14.80 -6.76
N ALA A 353 -14.63 16.07 -6.69
CA ALA A 353 -15.39 16.59 -5.56
C ALA A 353 -16.87 16.17 -5.70
N PRO A 354 -17.42 15.37 -4.78
CA PRO A 354 -18.83 15.00 -4.80
C PRO A 354 -19.73 16.19 -4.44
N SER A 355 -20.94 16.24 -5.00
CA SER A 355 -21.98 17.18 -4.60
C SER A 355 -22.61 16.80 -3.24
N HIS A 356 -23.24 17.77 -2.57
CA HIS A 356 -23.92 17.53 -1.28
C HIS A 356 -24.98 16.43 -1.40
N CYS A 357 -25.83 16.49 -2.42
CA CYS A 357 -26.86 15.47 -2.66
C CYS A 357 -26.28 14.07 -2.92
N TYR A 358 -25.07 13.97 -3.48
CA TYR A 358 -24.41 12.67 -3.62
C TYR A 358 -23.87 12.15 -2.29
N LEU A 359 -23.42 13.03 -1.40
CA LEU A 359 -22.93 12.66 -0.07
C LEU A 359 -24.06 12.16 0.85
N GLU A 360 -25.28 12.66 0.70
CA GLU A 360 -26.47 12.19 1.44
C GLU A 360 -26.82 10.72 1.14
N ILE A 361 -26.33 10.15 0.04
CA ILE A 361 -26.51 8.73 -0.30
C ILE A 361 -25.62 7.83 0.57
N PHE A 362 -24.70 8.38 1.35
CA PHE A 362 -23.82 7.62 2.24
C PHE A 362 -24.39 7.65 3.67
N PRO A 363 -24.20 6.55 4.42
CA PRO A 363 -24.72 6.44 5.79
C PRO A 363 -23.93 7.28 6.79
#